data_AF-O96576-F1
#
_entry.id   AF-O96576-F1
#
_cell.length_a   1.000
_cell.length_b   1.000
_cell.length_c   1.000
_cell.angle_alpha   90.00
_cell.angle_beta   90.00
_cell.angle_gamma   90.00
#
_symmetry.space_group_name_H-M   'P 1'
#
loop_
_entity.id
_entity.type
_entity.pdbx_description
1 polymer ?
#
loop_
_entity_poly.entity_id
_entity_poly.type
_entity_poly.pdbx_seq_one_letter_code
_entity_poly.pdbx_strand_id
1 'polypeptide(L)'
;EKCCGLCVLPWNKSASFKENEDAWKGNDDGKVVNNQPQRVMDDGSGLGPQGGYIGRITNDAREDEMEENVGQVNTMIGNLRNMAIDMGSELENQNRQIDRIKNKAESNEERIKVANQRASNLMKN
;
A
#
# COMPACT_ATOMS: atom_id res chain seq x y z
N GLU A 1 15.93 39.34 8.70
CA GLU A 1 15.35 40.54 9.35
C GLU A 1 15.16 41.64 8.31
N LYS A 2 14.06 42.38 8.40
CA LYS A 2 13.55 43.27 7.34
C LYS A 2 14.34 44.59 7.32
N CYS A 3 14.61 45.14 6.14
CA CYS A 3 14.96 46.56 6.01
C CYS A 3 13.64 47.32 5.97
N CYS A 4 13.42 48.20 6.96
CA CYS A 4 12.25 49.08 7.06
C CYS A 4 10.88 48.36 6.95
N GLY A 5 10.56 47.46 7.89
CA GLY A 5 9.19 47.05 8.29
C GLY A 5 8.30 46.30 7.29
N LEU A 6 8.41 46.58 5.99
CA LEU A 6 7.54 46.10 4.91
C LEU A 6 8.34 45.54 3.72
N CYS A 7 9.63 45.89 3.57
CA CYS A 7 10.48 45.44 2.48
C CYS A 7 11.40 44.27 2.92
N VAL A 8 11.21 43.10 2.32
CA VAL A 8 12.16 41.98 2.45
C VAL A 8 13.34 42.27 1.53
N LEU A 9 14.54 42.44 2.08
CA LEU A 9 15.77 42.62 1.30
C LEU A 9 15.95 41.41 0.36
N PRO A 10 16.06 41.59 -0.98
CA PRO A 10 16.25 40.49 -1.91
C PRO A 10 17.57 39.74 -1.69
N TRP A 11 18.54 40.37 -1.01
CA TRP A 11 19.82 39.78 -0.65
C TRP A 11 19.80 38.91 0.61
N ASN A 12 18.73 38.96 1.41
CA ASN A 12 18.60 38.20 2.63
C ASN A 12 17.45 37.20 2.54
N LYS A 13 17.33 36.53 1.38
CA LYS A 13 16.55 35.31 1.24
C LYS A 13 17.20 34.29 2.17
N SER A 14 16.72 34.21 3.42
CA SER A 14 16.99 33.10 4.31
C SER A 14 16.86 31.85 3.47
N ALA A 15 17.91 31.02 3.39
CA ALA A 15 17.93 29.82 2.56
C ALA A 15 16.57 29.14 2.70
N SER A 16 15.73 29.26 1.65
CA SER A 16 14.44 28.61 1.65
C SER A 16 14.74 27.14 1.88
N PHE A 17 14.06 26.56 2.86
CA PHE A 17 14.14 25.14 3.16
C PHE A 17 14.23 24.35 1.85
N LYS A 18 15.36 23.68 1.62
CA LYS A 18 15.54 22.82 0.45
C LYS A 18 14.74 21.56 0.72
N GLU A 19 13.49 21.59 0.29
CA GLU A 19 12.59 20.45 0.40
C GLU A 19 13.12 19.31 -0.46
N ASN A 20 13.01 18.09 0.05
CA ASN A 20 13.20 16.91 -0.76
C ASN A 20 12.02 16.84 -1.75
N GLU A 21 12.20 17.41 -2.95
CA GLU A 21 11.17 17.47 -4.00
C GLU A 21 10.64 16.06 -4.34
N ASP A 22 11.47 15.03 -4.19
CA ASP A 22 11.10 13.65 -4.50
C ASP A 22 10.07 13.08 -3.51
N ALA A 23 10.01 13.59 -2.27
CA ALA A 23 8.97 13.21 -1.31
C ALA A 23 7.58 13.71 -1.71
N TRP A 24 7.50 14.80 -2.49
CA TRP A 24 6.25 15.48 -2.84
C TRP A 24 5.85 15.34 -4.32
N LYS A 25 6.70 14.72 -5.15
CA LYS A 25 6.33 14.31 -6.52
C LYS A 25 5.15 13.32 -6.49
N GLY A 26 4.36 13.36 -7.56
CA GLY A 26 3.05 12.71 -7.72
C GLY A 26 3.05 11.17 -7.60
N ASN A 27 1.87 10.60 -7.80
CA ASN A 27 1.42 9.23 -7.52
C ASN A 27 2.16 8.09 -8.29
N ASP A 28 3.49 8.14 -8.40
CA ASP A 28 4.30 7.09 -9.02
C ASP A 28 4.37 5.79 -8.19
N ASP A 29 3.70 5.74 -7.02
CA ASP A 29 3.61 4.55 -6.13
C ASP A 29 2.71 3.43 -6.63
N GLY A 30 2.05 3.61 -7.78
CA GLY A 30 1.04 2.69 -8.27
C GLY A 30 -0.36 3.04 -7.76
N LYS A 31 -1.36 2.60 -8.51
CA LYS A 31 -2.77 2.84 -8.20
C LYS A 31 -3.18 1.91 -7.05
N VAL A 32 -3.55 2.50 -5.91
CA VAL A 32 -4.19 1.76 -4.80
C VAL A 32 -5.38 1.00 -5.36
N VAL A 33 -5.40 -0.31 -5.15
CA VAL A 33 -6.48 -1.16 -5.66
C VAL A 33 -7.73 -0.90 -4.80
N ASN A 34 -8.70 -0.15 -5.35
CA ASN A 34 -9.95 0.20 -4.65
C ASN A 34 -11.07 -0.83 -4.86
N ASN A 35 -10.75 -2.00 -5.43
CA ASN A 35 -11.74 -3.03 -5.72
C ASN A 35 -11.31 -4.33 -5.03
N GLN A 36 -12.22 -4.90 -4.25
CA GLN A 36 -12.01 -6.19 -3.59
C GLN A 36 -11.79 -7.29 -4.66
N PRO A 37 -10.92 -8.29 -4.41
CA PRO A 37 -10.67 -9.40 -5.32
C PRO A 37 -11.98 -9.95 -5.91
N GLN A 38 -12.15 -9.75 -7.21
CA GLN A 38 -13.25 -10.36 -7.93
C GLN A 38 -12.99 -11.86 -7.98
N ARG A 39 -13.99 -12.69 -7.67
CA ARG A 39 -13.91 -14.14 -7.90
C ARG A 39 -13.61 -14.38 -9.37
N VAL A 40 -12.36 -14.64 -9.70
CA VAL A 40 -11.96 -15.15 -11.01
C VAL A 40 -12.17 -16.66 -10.92
N MET A 41 -13.34 -17.11 -11.35
CA MET A 41 -13.55 -18.52 -11.67
C MET A 41 -12.67 -18.80 -12.90
N ASP A 42 -11.44 -19.24 -12.68
CA ASP A 42 -10.57 -19.68 -13.76
C ASP A 42 -11.08 -21.03 -14.27
N ASP A 43 -11.79 -21.00 -15.40
CA ASP A 43 -12.24 -22.18 -16.14
C ASP A 43 -11.04 -22.97 -16.72
N GLY A 44 -9.83 -22.38 -16.72
CA GLY A 44 -8.58 -23.00 -17.18
C GLY A 44 -7.92 -23.96 -16.18
N SER A 45 -8.33 -23.94 -14.91
CA SER A 45 -7.81 -24.84 -13.86
C SER A 45 -8.75 -26.01 -13.56
N GLY A 46 -9.80 -26.21 -14.38
CA GLY A 46 -10.85 -27.22 -14.20
C GLY A 46 -10.46 -28.68 -14.43
N LEU A 47 -9.18 -28.97 -14.71
CA LEU A 47 -8.67 -30.33 -14.66
C LEU A 47 -8.31 -30.67 -13.22
N GLY A 48 -9.33 -30.98 -12.41
CA GLY A 48 -9.12 -31.85 -11.26
C GLY A 48 -8.34 -33.10 -11.69
N PRO A 49 -7.62 -33.78 -10.77
CA PRO A 49 -6.88 -34.98 -11.12
C PRO A 49 -7.77 -35.88 -11.97
N GLN A 50 -7.28 -36.38 -13.12
CA GLN A 50 -8.11 -37.17 -14.05
C GLN A 50 -8.75 -38.42 -13.41
N GLY A 51 -8.40 -38.75 -12.16
CA GLY A 51 -8.99 -39.81 -11.33
C GLY A 51 -9.78 -39.35 -10.10
N GLY A 52 -10.17 -38.07 -9.99
CA GLY A 52 -10.81 -37.53 -8.77
C GLY A 52 -9.81 -37.23 -7.65
N TYR A 53 -10.25 -36.51 -6.62
CA TYR A 53 -9.44 -36.17 -5.45
C TYR A 53 -9.42 -37.29 -4.40
N ILE A 54 -10.44 -38.15 -4.37
CA ILE A 54 -10.64 -39.23 -3.43
C ILE A 54 -10.57 -40.58 -4.18
N GLY A 55 -9.64 -41.43 -3.77
CA GLY A 55 -9.57 -42.81 -4.25
C GLY A 55 -10.77 -43.61 -3.75
N ARG A 56 -11.60 -44.10 -4.66
CA ARG A 56 -12.80 -44.89 -4.34
C ARG A 56 -12.41 -46.29 -3.88
N ILE A 57 -12.90 -46.72 -2.71
CA ILE A 57 -12.64 -48.05 -2.15
C ILE A 57 -13.96 -48.82 -2.05
N THR A 58 -14.97 -48.21 -1.44
CA THR A 58 -16.28 -48.81 -1.19
C THR A 58 -17.36 -48.32 -2.16
N ASN A 59 -17.10 -47.24 -2.90
CA ASN A 59 -18.05 -46.58 -3.80
C ASN A 59 -19.37 -46.24 -3.07
N ASP A 60 -19.26 -45.77 -1.82
CA ASP A 60 -20.40 -45.35 -1.01
C ASP A 60 -20.66 -43.84 -1.13
N ALA A 61 -21.87 -43.41 -0.71
CA ALA A 61 -22.26 -42.01 -0.78
C ALA A 61 -21.36 -41.08 0.07
N ARG A 62 -20.63 -41.62 1.05
CA ARG A 62 -19.66 -40.86 1.84
C ARG A 62 -18.42 -40.52 1.00
N GLU A 63 -17.92 -41.46 0.20
CA GLU A 63 -16.83 -41.22 -0.75
C GLU A 63 -17.22 -40.18 -1.81
N ASP A 64 -18.48 -40.19 -2.29
CA ASP A 64 -19.00 -39.17 -3.22
C ASP A 64 -19.10 -37.77 -2.55
N GLU A 65 -19.57 -37.70 -1.30
CA GLU A 65 -19.61 -36.43 -0.55
C GLU A 65 -18.20 -35.88 -0.28
N MET A 66 -17.23 -36.76 0.03
CA MET A 66 -15.83 -36.35 0.20
C MET A 66 -15.24 -35.81 -1.10
N GLU A 67 -15.54 -36.42 -2.25
CA GLU A 67 -15.11 -35.92 -3.56
C GLU A 67 -15.68 -34.53 -3.86
N GLU A 68 -16.99 -34.33 -3.64
CA GLU A 68 -17.65 -33.04 -3.84
C GLU A 68 -17.07 -31.96 -2.92
N ASN A 69 -16.93 -32.26 -1.63
CA ASN A 69 -16.39 -31.34 -0.64
C ASN A 69 -14.94 -30.95 -0.96
N VAL A 70 -14.10 -31.90 -1.38
CA VAL A 70 -12.71 -31.61 -1.75
C VAL A 70 -12.63 -30.82 -3.07
N GLY A 71 -13.51 -31.08 -4.03
CA GLY A 71 -13.65 -30.26 -5.24
C GLY A 71 -13.96 -28.80 -4.91
N GLN A 72 -14.91 -28.54 -4.01
CA GLN A 72 -15.22 -27.20 -3.52
C GLN A 72 -14.02 -26.56 -2.79
N VAL A 73 -13.31 -27.34 -1.96
CA VAL A 73 -12.08 -26.88 -1.28
C VAL A 73 -11.01 -26.48 -2.30
N ASN A 74 -10.81 -27.21 -3.40
CA ASN A 74 -9.87 -26.84 -4.45
C ASN A 74 -10.22 -25.47 -5.08
N THR A 75 -11.50 -25.23 -5.37
CA THR A 75 -11.96 -23.90 -5.85
C THR A 75 -11.71 -22.81 -4.80
N MET A 76 -11.96 -23.09 -3.51
CA MET A 76 -11.65 -22.15 -2.43
C MET A 76 -10.16 -21.85 -2.33
N ILE A 77 -9.29 -22.85 -2.49
CA ILE A 77 -7.83 -22.69 -2.50
C ILE A 77 -7.40 -21.79 -3.67
N GLY A 78 -7.99 -21.95 -4.86
CA GLY A 78 -7.74 -21.06 -5.99
C GLY A 78 -8.06 -19.59 -5.67
N ASN A 79 -9.21 -19.35 -5.02
CA ASN A 79 -9.58 -18.01 -4.57
C ASN A 79 -8.62 -17.47 -3.50
N LEU A 80 -8.23 -18.30 -2.52
CA LEU A 80 -7.27 -17.94 -1.48
C LEU A 80 -5.90 -17.56 -2.08
N ARG A 81 -5.45 -18.27 -3.12
CA ARG A 81 -4.22 -17.95 -3.86
C ARG A 81 -4.31 -16.56 -4.50
N ASN A 82 -5.41 -16.27 -5.19
CA ASN A 82 -5.59 -14.95 -5.82
C ASN A 82 -5.63 -13.84 -4.77
N MET A 83 -6.35 -14.03 -3.65
CA MET A 83 -6.34 -13.08 -2.53
C MET A 83 -4.95 -12.88 -1.92
N ALA A 84 -4.14 -13.94 -1.81
CA ALA A 84 -2.78 -13.84 -1.30
C ALA A 84 -1.87 -13.04 -2.26
N ILE A 85 -2.05 -13.20 -3.57
CA ILE A 85 -1.31 -12.41 -4.58
C ILE A 85 -1.71 -10.94 -4.50
N ASP A 86 -3.02 -10.65 -4.52
CA ASP A 86 -3.53 -9.28 -4.47
C ASP A 86 -3.10 -8.58 -3.18
N MET A 87 -3.20 -9.27 -2.04
CA MET A 87 -2.73 -8.76 -0.75
C MET A 87 -1.22 -8.55 -0.74
N GLY A 88 -0.45 -9.44 -1.36
CA GLY A 88 1.00 -9.32 -1.47
C GLY A 88 1.42 -8.08 -2.26
N SER A 89 0.82 -7.85 -3.42
CA SER A 89 1.07 -6.65 -4.23
C SER A 89 0.62 -5.37 -3.55
N GLU A 90 -0.53 -5.38 -2.87
CA GLU A 90 -1.02 -4.24 -2.10
C GLU A 90 -0.11 -3.90 -0.91
N LEU A 91 0.41 -4.91 -0.20
CA LEU A 91 1.39 -4.69 0.88
C LEU A 91 2.68 -4.03 0.35
N GLU A 92 3.17 -4.45 -0.82
CA GLU A 92 4.36 -3.83 -1.42
C GLU A 92 4.10 -2.37 -1.79
N ASN A 93 2.94 -2.07 -2.39
CA ASN A 93 2.54 -0.71 -2.74
C ASN A 93 2.41 0.17 -1.48
N GLN A 94 1.77 -0.35 -0.43
CA GLN A 94 1.61 0.35 0.84
C GLN A 94 2.95 0.60 1.54
N ASN A 95 3.90 -0.35 1.48
CA ASN A 95 5.24 -0.15 2.04
C ASN A 95 5.96 1.03 1.37
N ARG A 96 5.93 1.13 0.04
CA ARG A 96 6.52 2.28 -0.69
C ARG A 96 5.84 3.60 -0.33
N GLN A 97 4.52 3.58 -0.21
CA GLN A 97 3.75 4.75 0.23
C GLN A 97 4.13 5.18 1.66
N ILE A 98 4.33 4.23 2.58
CA ILE A 98 4.76 4.50 3.96
C ILE A 98 6.14 5.17 3.97
N ASP A 99 7.09 4.71 3.16
CA ASP A 99 8.42 5.34 3.06
C ASP A 99 8.31 6.80 2.59
N ARG A 100 7.42 7.07 1.63
CA ARG A 100 7.14 8.45 1.19
C ARG A 100 6.50 9.29 2.29
N ILE A 101 5.53 8.74 3.02
CA ILE A 101 4.90 9.41 4.18
C ILE A 101 5.96 9.73 5.24
N LYS A 102 6.88 8.81 5.52
CA LYS A 102 7.98 9.04 6.46
C LYS A 102 8.84 10.22 6.02
N ASN A 103 9.24 10.27 4.75
CA ASN A 103 10.02 11.40 4.22
C ASN A 103 9.26 12.74 4.33
N LYS A 104 7.94 12.74 4.07
CA LYS A 104 7.09 13.93 4.26
C LYS A 104 7.00 14.33 5.74
N ALA A 105 6.91 13.35 6.65
CA ALA A 105 6.84 13.60 8.09
C ALA A 105 8.13 14.23 8.62
N GLU A 106 9.30 13.71 8.24
CA GLU A 106 10.61 14.27 8.60
C GLU A 106 10.75 15.72 8.09
N SER A 107 10.37 15.97 6.84
CA SER A 107 10.37 17.32 6.26
C SER A 107 9.46 18.30 7.02
N ASN A 108 8.26 17.83 7.41
CA ASN A 108 7.33 18.65 8.20
C ASN A 108 7.85 18.91 9.61
N GLU A 109 8.52 17.94 10.25
CA GLU A 109 9.12 18.13 11.56
C GLU A 109 10.18 19.25 11.54
N GLU A 110 11.06 19.25 10.54
CA GLU A 110 12.07 20.31 10.37
C GLU A 110 11.42 21.68 10.14
N ARG A 111 10.39 21.74 9.28
CA ARG A 111 9.62 22.96 9.03
C ARG A 111 8.99 23.51 10.31
N ILE A 112 8.37 22.66 11.12
CA ILE A 112 7.76 23.04 12.39
C ILE A 112 8.83 23.53 13.37
N LYS A 113 9.97 22.84 13.47
CA LYS A 113 11.09 23.28 14.33
C LYS A 113 11.58 24.68 13.95
N VAL A 114 11.84 24.93 12.66
CA VAL A 114 12.30 26.24 12.17
C VAL A 114 11.25 27.32 12.39
N ALA A 115 9.97 27.03 12.11
CA ALA A 115 8.88 27.97 12.33
C ALA A 115 8.72 28.32 13.82
N ASN A 116 8.82 27.32 14.70
CA ASN A 116 8.73 27.51 16.14
C ASN A 116 9.92 28.32 16.68
N GLN A 117 11.14 28.05 16.20
CA GLN A 117 12.32 28.85 16.58
C GLN A 117 12.16 30.33 16.16
N ARG A 118 11.66 30.57 14.94
CA ARG A 118 11.37 31.93 14.46
C ARG A 118 10.29 32.61 15.31
N ALA A 119 9.21 31.91 15.64
CA ALA A 119 8.16 32.42 16.51
C ALA A 119 8.69 32.72 17.93
N SER A 120 9.48 31.83 18.51
CA SER A 120 10.10 32.03 19.83
C SER A 120 11.00 33.26 19.86
N ASN A 121 11.80 33.50 18.82
CA ASN A 121 12.64 34.69 18.73
C ASN A 121 11.80 35.97 18.60
N LEU A 122 10.67 35.93 17.89
CA LEU A 122 9.75 37.06 17.78
C LEU A 122 9.02 37.37 19.10
N MET A 123 8.75 36.36 19.93
CA MET A 123 8.11 36.53 21.25
C MET A 123 9.06 37.04 22.33
N LYS A 124 10.38 37.02 22.08
CA LYS A 124 11.41 37.50 23.01
C LYS A 124 11.80 38.96 22.78
N ASN A 125 11.33 39.56 21.69
CA ASN A 125 11.43 41.00 21.39
C ASN A 125 10.13 41.71 21.78
#